data_AF-A0A2I4EL98-F1
#
_entry.id   AF-A0A2I4EL98-F1
#
_cell.length_a   1.000
_cell.length_b   1.000
_cell.length_c   1.000
_cell.angle_alpha   90.00
_cell.angle_beta   90.00
_cell.angle_gamma   90.00
#
_symmetry.space_group_name_H-M   'P 1'
#
loop_
_entity.id
_entity.type
_entity.pdbx_description
1 polymer ?
#
loop_
_entity_poly.entity_id
_entity_poly.type
_entity_poly.pdbx_seq_one_letter_code
_entity_poly.pdbx_strand_id
1 'polypeptide(L)'
;MESKEVEAEEDEGPPPGWQSIPLPSSQSPLQPPLSEMAQMVCGSCRHLLKYPRGARHVKCSCCDTVNLVLEAHEVGQVNCGSCEVLLMYPYGASSVMCSSCTFVTEITEHNRRPPWSVQQGQPPSPPKPVQ
;
A
#
# COMPACT_ATOMS: atom_id res chain seq x y z
N MET A 1 49.23 -43.53 21.52
CA MET A 1 49.43 -44.49 20.42
C MET A 1 48.09 -45.16 20.19
N GLU A 2 47.80 -45.51 18.94
CA GLU A 2 46.55 -46.06 18.36
C GLU A 2 45.48 -45.06 17.89
N SER A 3 45.77 -44.49 16.72
CA SER A 3 44.98 -44.40 15.48
C SER A 3 43.53 -44.92 15.44
N LYS A 4 42.64 -44.12 14.86
CA LYS A 4 41.77 -44.59 13.76
C LYS A 4 41.31 -43.45 12.85
N GLU A 5 41.69 -43.57 11.58
CA GLU A 5 41.28 -42.78 10.43
C GLU A 5 39.82 -43.08 10.05
N VAL A 6 39.08 -42.07 9.59
CA VAL A 6 38.06 -42.22 8.54
C VAL A 6 38.13 -41.01 7.60
N GLU A 7 38.44 -41.33 6.35
CA GLU A 7 38.45 -40.54 5.11
C GLU A 7 37.14 -39.74 4.91
N ALA A 8 37.22 -38.46 4.55
CA ALA A 8 37.10 -37.93 3.19
C ALA A 8 35.77 -38.26 2.50
N GLU A 9 34.81 -37.34 2.53
CA GLU A 9 33.72 -37.29 1.53
C GLU A 9 33.35 -35.81 1.26
N GLU A 10 33.71 -35.44 0.04
CA GLU A 10 33.25 -34.38 -0.87
C GLU A 10 32.72 -33.04 -0.33
N ASP A 11 33.55 -32.01 -0.56
CA ASP A 11 33.13 -30.66 -0.92
C ASP A 11 32.13 -30.75 -2.09
N GLU A 12 30.83 -30.88 -1.77
CA GLU A 12 29.76 -30.70 -2.75
C GLU A 12 29.71 -29.21 -3.14
N GLY A 13 30.60 -28.86 -4.07
CA GLY A 13 30.49 -27.64 -4.85
C GLY A 13 29.07 -27.51 -5.42
N PRO A 14 28.60 -26.27 -5.63
CA PRO A 14 27.20 -26.03 -6.00
C PRO A 14 26.84 -26.80 -7.28
N PRO A 15 25.67 -27.46 -7.33
CA PRO A 15 25.34 -28.48 -8.33
C PRO A 15 25.55 -27.97 -9.77
N PRO A 16 26.04 -28.80 -10.70
CA PRO A 16 26.25 -28.40 -12.08
C PRO A 16 24.89 -28.17 -12.77
N GLY A 17 24.45 -26.92 -12.81
CA GLY A 17 23.14 -26.55 -13.35
C GLY A 17 22.76 -25.08 -13.22
N TRP A 18 23.40 -24.29 -12.35
CA TRP A 18 23.14 -22.85 -12.20
C TRP A 18 23.96 -22.01 -13.20
N GLN A 19 23.97 -22.43 -14.47
CA GLN A 19 24.50 -21.59 -15.54
C GLN A 19 23.56 -20.40 -15.67
N SER A 20 24.11 -19.20 -15.42
CA SER A 20 23.38 -17.93 -15.44
C SER A 20 22.61 -17.78 -16.74
N ILE A 21 21.30 -18.02 -16.68
CA ILE A 21 20.38 -17.56 -17.72
C ILE A 21 20.54 -16.04 -17.73
N PRO A 22 20.78 -15.38 -18.88
CA PRO A 22 20.62 -13.94 -18.94
C PRO A 22 19.17 -13.68 -18.55
N LEU A 23 18.95 -13.12 -17.37
CA LEU A 23 17.63 -12.73 -16.90
C LEU A 23 16.96 -11.96 -18.04
N PRO A 24 15.84 -12.44 -18.62
CA PRO A 24 14.95 -11.51 -19.29
C PRO A 24 14.58 -10.48 -18.22
N SER A 25 14.97 -9.24 -18.50
CA SER A 25 14.82 -8.04 -17.68
C SER A 25 13.76 -8.22 -16.61
N SER A 26 14.22 -8.27 -15.36
CA SER A 26 13.42 -8.38 -14.15
C SER A 26 12.23 -7.44 -14.24
N GLN A 27 11.05 -7.96 -14.62
CA GLN A 27 9.81 -7.22 -14.51
C GLN A 27 9.47 -7.18 -13.04
N SER A 28 10.00 -6.16 -12.37
CA SER A 28 9.46 -5.62 -11.12
C SER A 28 7.93 -5.55 -11.21
N PRO A 29 7.19 -5.87 -10.13
CA PRO A 29 5.73 -5.89 -10.15
C PRO A 29 5.24 -4.60 -10.79
N LEU A 30 4.58 -4.77 -11.94
CA LEU A 30 4.02 -3.76 -12.83
C LEU A 30 3.93 -2.39 -12.14
N GLN A 31 4.98 -1.57 -12.28
CA GLN A 31 4.82 -0.15 -12.02
C GLN A 31 3.71 0.27 -12.98
N PRO A 32 2.56 0.78 -12.50
CA PRO A 32 1.60 1.37 -13.42
C PRO A 32 2.39 2.39 -14.26
N PRO A 33 2.15 2.46 -15.58
CA PRO A 33 2.85 3.43 -16.42
C PRO A 33 2.84 4.75 -15.67
N LEU A 34 4.01 5.39 -15.55
CA LEU A 34 4.16 6.68 -14.87
C LEU A 34 3.35 7.71 -15.68
N SER A 35 2.03 7.65 -15.53
CA SER A 35 1.09 8.57 -16.11
C SER A 35 1.32 9.85 -15.34
N GLU A 36 1.82 10.85 -16.06
CA GLU A 36 2.03 12.21 -15.55
C GLU A 36 0.74 12.80 -14.97
N MET A 37 -0.41 12.21 -15.31
CA MET A 37 -1.73 12.58 -14.82
C MET A 37 -2.29 11.55 -13.84
N ALA A 38 -2.96 12.06 -12.79
CA ALA A 38 -3.76 11.33 -11.82
C ALA A 38 -5.22 11.81 -11.84
N GLN A 39 -6.07 11.16 -11.04
CA GLN A 39 -7.49 11.46 -10.96
C GLN A 39 -7.95 11.62 -9.51
N MET A 40 -8.94 12.47 -9.28
CA MET A 40 -9.62 12.63 -7.99
C MET A 40 -11.07 13.00 -8.19
N VAL A 41 -11.89 12.80 -7.18
CA VAL A 41 -13.27 13.28 -7.15
C VAL A 41 -13.30 14.60 -6.36
N CYS A 42 -13.93 15.63 -6.92
CA CYS A 42 -14.13 16.91 -6.23
C CYS A 42 -14.97 16.72 -4.95
N GLY A 43 -14.46 17.21 -3.82
CA GLY A 43 -15.14 17.11 -2.52
C GLY A 43 -16.45 17.89 -2.43
N SER A 44 -16.67 18.89 -3.31
CA SER A 44 -17.91 19.69 -3.31
C SER A 44 -18.94 19.19 -4.32
N CYS A 45 -18.58 19.07 -5.60
CA CYS A 45 -19.54 18.74 -6.66
C CYS A 45 -19.49 17.27 -7.14
N ARG A 46 -18.59 16.45 -6.57
CA ARG A 46 -18.39 15.03 -6.93
C ARG A 46 -17.97 14.78 -8.39
N HIS A 47 -17.51 15.80 -9.11
CA HIS A 47 -16.99 15.63 -10.47
C HIS A 47 -15.60 14.99 -10.46
N LEU A 48 -15.33 14.10 -11.42
CA LEU A 48 -14.01 13.48 -11.60
C LEU A 48 -13.06 14.47 -12.30
N LEU A 49 -11.95 14.79 -11.65
CA LEU A 49 -10.93 15.73 -12.13
C LEU A 49 -9.67 14.97 -12.51
N LYS A 50 -9.07 15.35 -13.65
CA LYS A 50 -7.71 14.97 -14.03
C LYS A 50 -6.76 16.09 -13.61
N TYR A 51 -5.61 15.72 -13.08
CA TYR A 51 -4.60 16.68 -12.63
C TYR A 51 -3.19 16.08 -12.76
N PRO A 52 -2.14 16.90 -12.87
CA PRO A 52 -0.77 16.39 -12.91
C PRO A 52 -0.35 15.80 -11.56
N ARG A 53 0.31 14.64 -11.57
CA ARG A 53 0.89 14.05 -10.34
C ARG A 53 1.81 15.05 -9.64
N GLY A 54 1.79 15.04 -8.31
CA GLY A 54 2.53 15.99 -7.48
C GLY A 54 1.82 17.33 -7.24
N ALA A 55 0.67 17.59 -7.88
CA ALA A 55 -0.16 18.73 -7.51
C ALA A 55 -0.69 18.55 -6.08
N ARG A 56 -0.47 19.54 -5.21
CA ARG A 56 -1.03 19.57 -3.85
C ARG A 56 -2.46 20.10 -3.81
N HIS A 57 -2.78 21.01 -4.73
CA HIS A 57 -4.08 21.66 -4.80
C HIS A 57 -4.60 21.59 -6.23
N VAL A 58 -5.86 21.21 -6.40
CA VAL A 58 -6.52 21.09 -7.70
C VAL A 58 -7.82 21.88 -7.67
N LYS A 59 -7.89 22.91 -8.51
CA LYS A 59 -9.12 23.68 -8.70
C LYS A 59 -10.09 22.90 -9.57
N CYS A 60 -11.31 22.69 -9.08
CA CYS A 60 -12.36 22.04 -9.85
C CYS A 60 -12.82 22.95 -10.99
N SER A 61 -12.78 22.44 -12.23
CA SER A 61 -13.25 23.16 -13.41
C SER A 61 -14.77 23.38 -13.44
N CYS A 62 -15.53 22.61 -12.67
CA CYS A 62 -17.00 22.67 -12.69
C CYS A 62 -17.59 23.63 -11.64
N CYS A 63 -16.93 23.80 -10.49
CA CYS A 63 -17.49 24.53 -9.35
C CYS A 63 -16.46 25.42 -8.62
N ASP A 64 -15.28 25.61 -9.22
CA ASP A 64 -14.17 26.42 -8.71
C ASP A 64 -13.60 26.03 -7.33
N THR A 65 -14.13 24.99 -6.69
CA THR A 65 -13.63 24.48 -5.40
C THR A 65 -12.17 24.05 -5.52
N VAL A 66 -11.32 24.54 -4.63
CA VAL A 66 -9.92 24.08 -4.51
C VAL A 66 -9.90 22.84 -3.63
N ASN A 67 -9.48 21.72 -4.20
CA ASN A 67 -9.38 20.44 -3.50
C ASN A 67 -7.93 20.19 -3.09
N LEU A 68 -7.74 19.67 -1.87
CA LEU A 68 -6.45 19.17 -1.41
C LEU A 68 -6.23 17.75 -1.94
N VAL A 69 -5.09 17.50 -2.56
CA VAL A 69 -4.64 16.17 -2.97
C VAL A 69 -3.76 15.61 -1.87
N LEU A 70 -4.09 14.42 -1.41
CA LEU A 70 -3.30 13.65 -0.45
C LEU A 70 -2.74 12.42 -1.15
N GLU A 71 -1.45 12.22 -1.03
CA GLU A 71 -0.81 10.99 -1.47
C GLU A 71 -1.19 9.82 -0.57
N ALA A 72 -1.01 8.59 -1.05
CA ALA A 72 -1.38 7.37 -0.31
C ALA A 72 -0.80 7.29 1.11
N HIS A 73 0.40 7.85 1.33
CA HIS A 73 1.06 7.85 2.64
C HIS A 73 0.55 8.94 3.59
N GLU A 74 -0.20 9.92 3.09
CA GLU A 74 -0.75 11.05 3.84
C GLU A 74 -2.20 10.79 4.29
N VAL A 75 -2.77 9.64 3.94
CA VAL A 75 -4.13 9.26 4.30
C VAL A 75 -4.12 8.13 5.30
N GLY A 76 -4.68 8.42 6.48
CA GLY A 76 -4.97 7.44 7.52
C GLY A 76 -6.34 6.78 7.30
N GLN A 77 -6.51 5.62 7.94
CA GLN A 77 -7.75 4.87 7.92
C GLN A 77 -8.18 4.48 9.35
N VAL A 78 -9.48 4.51 9.62
CA VAL A 78 -10.09 4.11 10.90
C VAL A 78 -11.48 3.56 10.66
N ASN A 79 -11.93 2.60 11.46
CA ASN A 79 -13.33 2.20 11.47
C ASN A 79 -14.15 3.13 12.37
N CYS A 80 -15.32 3.55 11.89
CA CYS A 80 -16.27 4.28 12.71
C CYS A 80 -16.64 3.47 13.96
N GLY A 81 -16.54 4.07 15.15
CA GLY A 81 -16.87 3.40 16.41
C GLY A 81 -18.36 3.07 16.61
N SER A 82 -19.24 3.53 15.71
CA SER A 82 -20.69 3.30 15.79
C SER A 82 -21.22 2.37 14.69
N CYS A 83 -20.84 2.59 13.43
CA CYS A 83 -21.38 1.82 12.30
C CYS A 83 -20.32 0.98 11.56
N GLU A 84 -19.09 0.89 12.08
CA GLU A 84 -17.95 0.14 11.53
C GLU A 84 -17.49 0.51 10.12
N VAL A 85 -18.12 1.49 9.48
CA VAL A 85 -17.72 2.01 8.17
C VAL A 85 -16.26 2.48 8.22
N LEU A 86 -15.49 2.08 7.21
CA LEU A 86 -14.11 2.54 7.03
C LEU A 86 -14.09 4.00 6.60
N LEU A 87 -13.44 4.85 7.39
CA LEU A 87 -13.25 6.27 7.14
C LEU A 87 -11.80 6.52 6.75
N MET A 88 -11.62 7.42 5.78
CA MET A 88 -10.32 7.97 5.39
C MET A 88 -10.18 9.36 5.97
N TYR A 89 -9.00 9.69 6.48
CA TYR A 89 -8.72 10.99 7.09
C TYR A 89 -7.29 11.44 6.82
N PRO A 90 -6.99 12.74 6.85
CA PRO A 90 -5.61 13.23 6.72
C PRO A 90 -4.75 12.78 7.90
N TYR A 91 -3.56 12.23 7.64
CA TYR A 91 -2.66 11.78 8.70
C TYR A 91 -2.35 12.93 9.67
N GLY A 92 -2.40 12.65 10.97
CA GLY A 92 -2.25 13.65 12.03
C GLY A 92 -3.55 14.26 12.54
N ALA A 93 -4.72 13.95 11.95
CA ALA A 93 -6.00 14.32 12.55
C ALA A 93 -6.24 13.56 13.86
N SER A 94 -6.72 14.24 14.90
CA SER A 94 -7.05 13.66 16.20
C SER A 94 -8.42 12.97 16.23
N SER A 95 -9.30 13.31 15.30
CA SER A 95 -10.66 12.77 15.21
C SER A 95 -11.22 12.87 13.79
N VAL A 96 -12.17 12.00 13.45
CA VAL A 96 -12.91 12.05 12.18
C VAL A 96 -14.41 11.87 12.42
N MET A 97 -15.23 12.67 11.75
CA MET A 97 -16.69 12.51 11.76
C MET A 97 -17.12 11.54 10.66
N CYS A 98 -17.93 10.54 11.01
CA CYS A 98 -18.49 9.61 10.06
C CYS A 98 -19.53 10.29 9.18
N SER A 99 -19.38 10.23 7.86
CA SER A 99 -20.38 10.76 6.92
C SER A 99 -21.67 9.95 6.88
N SER A 100 -21.65 8.69 7.33
CA SER A 100 -22.82 7.80 7.31
C SER A 100 -23.71 7.93 8.55
N CYS A 101 -23.12 8.06 9.75
CA CYS A 101 -23.89 8.11 11.01
C CYS A 101 -23.57 9.32 11.89
N THR A 102 -22.74 10.27 11.43
CA THR A 102 -22.33 11.49 12.15
C THR A 102 -21.53 11.28 13.45
N PHE A 103 -21.28 10.03 13.85
CA PHE A 103 -20.44 9.71 15.00
C PHE A 103 -19.01 10.20 14.81
N VAL A 104 -18.45 10.84 15.85
CA VAL A 104 -17.06 11.31 15.87
C VAL A 104 -16.19 10.23 16.49
N THR A 105 -15.24 9.72 15.70
CA THR A 105 -14.27 8.72 16.15
C THR A 105 -12.94 9.39 16.46
N GLU A 106 -12.46 9.27 17.69
CA GLU A 106 -11.11 9.70 18.07
C GLU A 106 -10.07 8.76 17.45
N ILE A 107 -8.99 9.34 16.91
CA ILE A 107 -7.89 8.58 16.31
C ILE A 107 -6.88 8.28 17.39
N THR A 108 -6.72 7.00 17.71
CA THR A 108 -5.73 6.50 18.67
C THR A 108 -4.86 5.45 18.01
N GLU A 109 -3.77 5.06 18.67
CA GLU A 109 -2.90 4.00 18.17
C GLU A 109 -3.63 2.65 18.02
N HIS A 110 -4.70 2.41 18.78
CA HIS A 110 -5.41 1.14 18.81
C HIS A 110 -6.42 0.95 17.68
N ASN A 111 -6.94 2.03 17.09
CA ASN A 111 -7.95 1.95 16.03
C ASN A 111 -7.45 2.49 14.68
N ARG A 112 -6.28 3.14 14.63
CA ARG A 112 -5.64 3.49 13.36
C ARG A 112 -5.26 2.22 12.61
N ARG A 113 -5.64 2.16 11.34
CA ARG A 113 -5.13 1.14 10.43
C ARG A 113 -3.76 1.55 9.89
N PRO A 114 -2.94 0.57 9.43
CA PRO A 114 -1.70 0.86 8.71
C PRO A 114 -1.95 1.83 7.54
N PRO A 115 -0.94 2.60 7.13
CA PRO A 115 -1.03 3.46 5.95
C PRO A 115 -1.48 2.65 4.73
N TRP A 116 -2.24 3.29 3.84
CA TRP A 116 -2.77 2.65 2.62
C TRP A 116 -1.69 1.94 1.79
N SER A 117 -0.46 2.47 1.78
CA SER A 117 0.71 1.87 1.12
C SER A 117 1.04 0.46 1.63
N VAL A 118 0.92 0.20 2.94
CA VAL A 118 1.16 -1.12 3.54
C VAL A 118 0.04 -2.09 3.15
N GLN A 119 -1.19 -1.59 3.08
CA GLN A 119 -2.36 -2.41 2.77
C GLN A 119 -2.43 -2.85 1.30
N GLN A 120 -1.96 -2.02 0.38
CA GLN A 120 -1.86 -2.38 -1.04
C GLN A 120 -0.79 -3.45 -1.33
N GLY A 121 0.15 -3.68 -0.40
CA GLY A 121 1.30 -4.57 -0.59
C GLY A 121 1.10 -6.04 -0.18
N GLN A 122 -0.04 -6.43 0.41
CA GLN A 122 -0.23 -7.81 0.85
C GLN A 122 -1.08 -8.60 -0.16
N PRO A 123 -0.48 -9.48 -1.00
CA PRO A 123 -1.23 -10.48 -1.74
C PRO A 123 -1.96 -11.41 -0.75
N PRO A 124 -3.11 -11.99 -1.11
CA PRO A 124 -3.77 -13.00 -0.29
C PRO A 124 -2.78 -14.13 -0.02
N SER A 125 -2.58 -14.47 1.26
CA SER A 125 -1.69 -15.57 1.65
C SER A 125 -2.16 -16.85 0.94
N PRO A 126 -1.26 -17.64 0.32
CA PRO A 126 -1.63 -18.92 -0.27
C PRO A 126 -2.28 -19.81 0.81
N PRO A 127 -3.30 -20.61 0.46
CA PRO A 127 -3.92 -21.52 1.41
C PRO A 127 -2.85 -22.45 1.99
N LYS A 128 -2.81 -22.57 3.31
CA LYS A 128 -1.93 -23.53 3.99
C LYS A 128 -2.24 -24.93 3.43
N PRO A 129 -1.24 -25.76 3.09
CA PRO A 129 -1.49 -27.15 2.76
C PRO A 129 -2.22 -27.79 3.95
N VAL A 130 -3.44 -28.27 3.70
CA VAL A 130 -4.08 -29.24 4.57
C VAL A 130 -3.19 -30.48 4.54
N GLN A 131 -2.62 -30.82 5.70
CA GLN A 131 -2.02 -32.14 5.94
C GLN A 131 -3.12 -33.18 6.08
#